data_AF-A0A2G0QBI7-F1
#
_entry.id   AF-A0A2G0QBI7-F1
#
_cell.length_a   1.000
_cell.length_b   1.000
_cell.length_c   1.000
_cell.angle_alpha   90.00
_cell.angle_beta   90.00
_cell.angle_gamma   90.00
#
_symmetry.space_group_name_H-M   'P 1'
#
loop_
_entity.id
_entity.type
_entity.pdbx_description
1 polymer ?
#
loop_
_entity_poly.entity_id
_entity_poly.type
_entity_poly.pdbx_seq_one_letter_code
_entity_poly.pdbx_strand_id
1 'polypeptide(L)'
;MNFLNDYIPYGAQEAQYEREMEAAAYQEAIEEQQGEDATDIYNKLPEGVTAIFSPEVNRTFGDLFETDDDAVERVNNLLYELSLLEAKRREAA
;
A
#
# COMPACT_ATOMS: atom_id res chain seq x y z
N MET A 1 18.53 28.18 37.04
CA MET A 1 18.40 26.96 36.21
C MET A 1 17.37 26.07 36.87
N ASN A 2 16.16 26.04 36.36
CA ASN A 2 15.11 25.14 36.85
C ASN A 2 15.35 23.77 36.22
N PHE A 3 15.87 22.82 37.01
CA PHE A 3 15.83 21.40 36.68
C PHE A 3 14.46 20.87 37.13
N LEU A 4 13.43 21.12 36.33
CA LEU A 4 12.19 20.37 36.46
C LEU A 4 12.50 18.96 35.98
N ASN A 5 12.71 18.11 36.97
CA ASN A 5 12.83 16.68 36.85
C ASN A 5 11.46 16.17 36.35
N ASP A 6 11.33 15.94 35.05
CA ASP A 6 10.22 15.20 34.43
C ASP A 6 10.32 13.74 34.87
N TYR A 7 10.01 13.48 36.15
CA TYR A 7 9.95 12.15 36.71
C TYR A 7 8.61 11.53 36.30
N ILE A 8 8.54 11.00 35.08
CA ILE A 8 7.47 10.09 34.69
C ILE A 8 7.69 8.83 35.55
N PRO A 9 6.75 8.45 36.43
CA PRO A 9 6.91 7.23 37.22
C PRO A 9 7.03 6.05 36.25
N TYR A 10 7.96 5.12 36.50
CA TYR A 10 8.27 3.99 35.61
C TYR A 10 7.00 3.28 35.08
N GLY A 11 5.97 3.09 35.92
CA GLY A 11 4.69 2.50 35.49
C GLY A 11 3.86 3.35 34.51
N ALA A 12 3.99 4.67 34.50
CA ALA A 12 3.37 5.53 33.49
C ALA A 12 4.14 5.50 32.16
N GLN A 13 5.45 5.27 32.20
CA GLN A 13 6.28 5.12 31.01
C GLN A 13 6.07 3.74 30.37
N GLU A 14 5.99 2.67 31.18
CA GLU A 14 5.59 1.33 30.73
C GLU A 14 4.19 1.34 30.10
N ALA A 15 3.21 1.97 30.73
CA ALA A 15 1.85 2.07 30.18
C ALA A 15 1.73 2.97 28.94
N GLN A 16 2.69 3.87 28.69
CA GLN A 16 2.78 4.60 27.41
C GLN A 16 3.38 3.71 26.34
N TYR A 17 4.46 3.01 26.65
CA TYR A 17 5.12 2.10 25.73
C TYR A 17 4.21 0.94 25.28
N GLU A 18 3.44 0.35 26.19
CA GLU A 18 2.45 -0.68 25.86
C GLU A 18 1.38 -0.16 24.88
N ARG A 19 0.89 1.07 25.09
CA ARG A 19 -0.09 1.69 24.17
C ARG A 19 0.51 1.98 22.80
N GLU A 20 1.76 2.43 22.75
CA GLU A 20 2.46 2.66 21.48
C GLU A 20 2.68 1.35 20.72
N MET A 21 3.05 0.27 21.42
CA MET A 21 3.19 -1.06 20.81
C MET A 21 1.85 -1.60 20.31
N GLU A 22 0.78 -1.46 21.11
CA GLU A 22 -0.56 -1.91 20.71
C GLU A 22 -1.07 -1.13 19.48
N ALA A 23 -0.85 0.19 19.45
CA ALA A 23 -1.19 1.02 18.30
C ALA A 23 -0.37 0.64 17.05
N ALA A 24 0.92 0.33 17.20
CA ALA A 24 1.75 -0.13 16.10
C ALA A 24 1.29 -1.49 15.56
N ALA A 25 0.97 -2.44 16.43
CA ALA A 25 0.46 -3.75 16.03
C ALA A 25 -0.92 -3.64 15.33
N TYR A 26 -1.79 -2.77 15.82
CA TYR A 26 -3.08 -2.49 15.17
C TYR A 26 -2.89 -1.86 13.79
N GLN A 27 -1.96 -0.92 13.67
CA GLN A 27 -1.63 -0.29 12.39
C GLN A 27 -1.05 -1.31 11.39
N GLU A 28 -0.18 -2.21 11.83
CA GLU A 28 0.38 -3.30 11.01
C GLU A 28 -0.72 -4.23 10.48
N ALA A 29 -1.68 -4.62 11.34
CA ALA A 29 -2.81 -5.45 10.93
C ALA A 29 -3.70 -4.78 9.87
N ILE A 30 -3.91 -3.46 9.97
CA ILE A 30 -4.61 -2.69 8.93
C ILE A 30 -3.83 -2.71 7.63
N GLU A 31 -2.51 -2.46 7.67
CA GLU A 31 -1.68 -2.42 6.48
C GLU A 31 -1.59 -3.78 5.78
N GLU A 32 -1.57 -4.87 6.55
CA GLU A 32 -1.64 -6.24 6.03
C GLU A 32 -2.98 -6.47 5.30
N GLN A 33 -4.12 -6.15 5.93
CA GLN A 33 -5.43 -6.29 5.30
C GLN A 33 -5.54 -5.45 4.02
N GLN A 34 -5.04 -4.21 4.03
CA GLN A 34 -5.01 -3.36 2.84
C GLN A 34 -4.18 -3.97 1.71
N GLY A 35 -3.08 -4.66 2.04
CA GLY A 35 -2.25 -5.39 1.08
C GLY A 35 -2.97 -6.60 0.48
N GLU A 36 -3.70 -7.36 1.30
CA GLU A 36 -4.54 -8.46 0.84
C GLU A 36 -5.64 -7.97 -0.11
N ASP A 37 -6.37 -6.93 0.30
CA ASP A 37 -7.43 -6.32 -0.50
C ASP A 37 -6.90 -5.74 -1.82
N ALA A 38 -5.71 -5.12 -1.80
CA ALA A 38 -5.04 -4.63 -3.00
C ALA A 38 -4.71 -5.77 -3.97
N THR A 39 -4.20 -6.88 -3.45
CA THR A 39 -3.89 -8.08 -4.23
C THR A 39 -5.15 -8.66 -4.88
N ASP A 40 -6.24 -8.72 -4.12
CA ASP A 40 -7.55 -9.17 -4.62
C ASP A 40 -8.13 -8.27 -5.71
N ILE A 41 -7.94 -6.95 -5.61
CA ILE A 41 -8.34 -6.00 -6.65
C ILE A 41 -7.46 -6.18 -7.89
N TYR A 42 -6.15 -6.23 -7.72
CA TYR A 42 -5.19 -6.40 -8.81
C TYR A 42 -5.46 -7.68 -9.60
N ASN A 43 -5.70 -8.79 -8.92
CA ASN A 43 -5.98 -10.09 -9.54
C ASN A 43 -7.29 -10.14 -10.33
N LYS A 44 -8.18 -9.16 -10.16
CA LYS A 44 -9.42 -9.03 -10.94
C LYS A 44 -9.22 -8.25 -12.24
N LEU A 45 -8.05 -7.64 -12.44
CA LEU A 45 -7.72 -6.94 -13.68
C LEU A 45 -7.53 -7.95 -14.83
N PRO A 46 -7.82 -7.55 -16.08
CA PRO A 46 -7.53 -8.38 -17.25
C PRO A 46 -6.06 -8.79 -17.31
N GLU A 47 -5.79 -10.04 -17.69
CA GLU A 47 -4.43 -10.52 -17.93
C GLU A 47 -3.82 -9.87 -19.17
N GLY A 48 -2.57 -9.41 -19.03
CA GLY A 48 -1.81 -8.77 -20.08
C GLY A 48 -2.04 -7.26 -20.16
N VAL A 49 -0.94 -6.50 -20.17
CA VAL A 49 -0.98 -5.03 -20.15
C VAL A 49 -1.75 -4.45 -21.34
N THR A 50 -1.67 -5.09 -22.50
CA THR A 50 -2.41 -4.69 -23.71
C THR A 50 -3.92 -4.92 -23.61
N ALA A 51 -4.40 -5.82 -22.74
CA ALA A 51 -5.82 -6.02 -22.49
C ALA A 51 -6.43 -4.96 -21.55
N ILE A 52 -5.58 -4.26 -20.81
CA ILE A 52 -5.99 -3.25 -19.83
C ILE A 52 -6.18 -1.89 -20.49
N PHE A 53 -5.29 -1.52 -21.41
CA PHE A 53 -5.29 -0.21 -22.02
C PHE A 53 -6.16 -0.11 -23.27
N SER A 54 -6.57 1.12 -23.60
CA SER A 54 -7.37 1.38 -24.79
C SER A 54 -6.59 1.09 -26.08
N PRO A 55 -7.29 0.84 -27.20
CA PRO A 55 -6.65 0.67 -28.50
C PRO A 55 -5.71 1.82 -28.88
N GLU A 56 -6.04 3.06 -28.53
CA GLU A 56 -5.20 4.24 -28.80
C GLU A 56 -3.87 4.21 -28.05
N VAL A 57 -3.90 3.79 -26.78
CA VAL A 57 -2.70 3.63 -25.97
C VAL A 57 -1.85 2.49 -26.52
N ASN A 58 -2.47 1.36 -26.84
CA ASN A 58 -1.78 0.22 -27.44
C ASN A 58 -1.19 0.52 -28.82
N ARG A 59 -1.78 1.42 -29.61
CA ARG A 59 -1.14 1.89 -30.87
C ARG A 59 0.19 2.61 -30.63
N THR A 60 0.36 3.23 -29.47
CA THR A 60 1.55 4.02 -29.14
C THR A 60 2.57 3.19 -28.37
N PHE A 61 2.11 2.34 -27.46
CA PHE A 61 2.96 1.62 -26.50
C PHE A 61 2.82 0.09 -26.55
N GLY A 62 1.94 -0.46 -27.40
CA GLY A 62 1.69 -1.91 -27.47
C GLY A 62 2.94 -2.72 -27.77
N ASP A 63 3.71 -2.31 -28.78
CA ASP A 63 4.99 -2.96 -29.12
C ASP A 63 5.96 -2.95 -27.92
N LEU A 64 5.98 -1.86 -27.14
CA LEU A 64 6.80 -1.77 -25.93
C LEU A 64 6.30 -2.76 -24.86
N PHE A 65 4.97 -2.87 -24.66
CA PHE A 65 4.38 -3.80 -23.71
C PHE A 65 4.52 -5.28 -24.11
N GLU A 66 4.79 -5.59 -25.38
CA GLU A 66 4.99 -6.97 -25.86
C GLU A 66 6.45 -7.40 -25.89
N THR A 67 7.39 -6.45 -25.97
CA THR A 67 8.81 -6.75 -26.22
C THR A 67 9.74 -6.40 -25.07
N ASP A 68 9.29 -5.57 -24.13
CA ASP A 68 10.10 -5.07 -23.02
C ASP A 68 9.47 -5.50 -21.68
N ASP A 69 10.07 -6.52 -21.06
CA ASP A 69 9.63 -7.06 -19.77
C ASP A 69 9.70 -6.00 -18.65
N ASP A 70 10.69 -5.09 -18.68
CA ASP A 70 10.82 -4.03 -17.68
C ASP A 70 9.65 -3.03 -17.81
N ALA A 71 9.19 -2.77 -19.03
CA ALA A 71 8.01 -1.93 -19.26
C ALA A 71 6.74 -2.58 -18.71
N VAL A 72 6.59 -3.89 -18.90
CA VAL A 72 5.46 -4.67 -18.35
C VAL A 72 5.50 -4.66 -16.83
N GLU A 73 6.65 -4.89 -16.22
CA GLU A 73 6.84 -4.84 -14.76
C GLU A 73 6.45 -3.48 -14.19
N ARG A 74 6.90 -2.39 -14.82
CA ARG A 74 6.56 -1.01 -14.39
C ARG A 74 5.06 -0.76 -14.43
N VAL A 75 4.37 -1.24 -15.46
CA VAL A 75 2.91 -1.09 -15.53
C VAL A 75 2.22 -1.93 -14.45
N ASN A 76 2.65 -3.17 -14.24
CA ASN A 76 2.09 -4.03 -13.20
C ASN A 76 2.27 -3.43 -11.81
N ASN A 77 3.44 -2.85 -11.52
CA ASN A 77 3.69 -2.13 -10.27
C ASN A 77 2.74 -0.94 -10.09
N LEU A 78 2.54 -0.13 -11.15
CA LEU A 78 1.59 0.99 -11.11
C LEU A 78 0.15 0.50 -10.87
N LEU A 79 -0.27 -0.57 -11.53
CA LEU A 79 -1.61 -1.14 -11.38
C LEU A 79 -1.83 -1.68 -9.96
N TYR A 80 -0.80 -2.29 -9.36
CA TYR A 80 -0.84 -2.71 -7.96
C TYR A 80 -0.93 -1.52 -7.00
N GLU A 81 -0.13 -0.46 -7.21
CA GLU A 81 -0.21 0.77 -6.39
C GLU A 81 -1.60 1.43 -6.46
N LEU A 82 -2.23 1.45 -7.64
CA LEU A 82 -3.60 1.93 -7.81
C LEU A 82 -4.62 1.03 -7.08
N SER A 83 -4.39 -0.28 -7.08
CA SER A 83 -5.22 -1.24 -6.36
C SER A 83 -5.14 -1.03 -4.85
N LEU A 84 -3.93 -0.76 -4.33
CA LEU A 84 -3.71 -0.41 -2.93
C LEU A 84 -4.39 0.91 -2.55
N LEU A 85 -4.31 1.91 -3.42
CA LEU A 85 -5.00 3.19 -3.21
C LEU A 85 -6.53 2.99 -3.14
N GLU A 86 -7.08 2.15 -4.00
CA GLU A 86 -8.52 1.82 -3.99
C GLU A 86 -8.93 1.02 -2.75
N ALA A 87 -8.12 0.05 -2.30
CA ALA A 87 -8.36 -0.68 -1.05
C ALA A 87 -8.45 0.28 0.15
N LYS A 88 -7.45 1.14 0.30
CA LYS A 88 -7.42 2.20 1.33
C LYS A 88 -8.63 3.13 1.27
N ARG A 89 -9.07 3.49 0.06
CA ARG A 89 -10.23 4.36 -0.15
C ARG A 89 -11.54 3.70 0.31
N ARG A 90 -11.68 2.37 0.14
CA ARG A 90 -12.87 1.62 0.53
C ARG A 90 -12.99 1.45 2.03
N GLU A 91 -11.88 1.24 2.74
CA GLU A 91 -11.88 1.15 4.20
C GLU A 91 -12.19 2.51 4.88
N ALA A 92 -11.84 3.62 4.22
CA ALA A 92 -12.09 4.96 4.74
C ALA A 92 -13.51 5.49 4.49
N ALA A 93 -14.36 4.77 3.74
CA ALA A 93 -15.70 5.17 3.33
C ALA A 93 -16.80 4.53 4.19
#